data_AF-A0AA85KH60-F1
#
_entry.id   AF-A0AA85KH60-F1
#
_cell.length_a   1.000
_cell.length_b   1.000
_cell.length_c   1.000
_cell.angle_alpha   90.00
_cell.angle_beta   90.00
_cell.angle_gamma   90.00
#
_symmetry.space_group_name_H-M   'P 1'
#
loop_
_entity.id
_entity.type
_entity.pdbx_description
1 polymer ?
#
loop_
_entity_poly.entity_id
_entity_poly.type
_entity_poly.pdbx_seq_one_letter_code
_entity_poly.pdbx_strand_id
1 'polypeptide(L)'
;MNAIFGVGLLHFLAEVISAELYCYSCTSAQSGCGDPIDVRLMHWKKCTGRRLIENYCVKLVQKVEDQITVTRGCLSDLLLNTQYRLDMPQLRRHGYCVNSRDYQQYLLGKLKGDVLAETAMGLFKDKNMNFKRFCYCNDWNGCNHVNKLKVSLVFVLFITLMTMMLNL
;
A
#
# COMPACT_ATOMS: atom_id res chain seq x y z
N MET A 1 43.15 32.09 29.09
CA MET A 1 42.64 31.22 30.18
C MET A 1 41.32 30.65 29.68
N ASN A 2 41.33 29.35 29.39
CA ASN A 2 40.28 28.59 28.73
C ASN A 2 39.13 28.32 29.71
N ALA A 3 37.89 28.46 29.26
CA ALA A 3 36.73 27.81 29.87
C ALA A 3 35.88 27.20 28.75
N ILE A 4 36.35 26.05 28.28
CA ILE A 4 35.56 25.07 27.53
C ILE A 4 34.68 24.33 28.58
N PHE A 5 33.51 23.87 28.16
CA PHE A 5 32.59 22.94 28.83
C PHE A 5 31.56 23.53 29.77
N GLY A 6 30.34 23.65 29.27
CA GLY A 6 29.14 23.85 30.08
C GLY A 6 27.88 23.77 29.25
N VAL A 7 27.37 22.54 29.09
CA VAL A 7 25.96 22.24 28.75
C VAL A 7 25.57 22.56 27.28
N GLY A 8 25.83 21.73 26.26
CA GLY A 8 25.60 20.29 26.22
C GLY A 8 24.20 19.98 26.75
N LEU A 9 23.25 19.55 25.92
CA LEU A 9 21.99 18.93 26.35
C LEU A 9 20.72 19.79 26.51
N LEU A 10 20.56 20.89 25.76
CA LEU A 10 19.23 21.21 25.19
C LEU A 10 19.07 20.30 23.97
N HIS A 11 18.95 18.99 24.16
CA HIS A 11 17.66 18.31 23.98
C HIS A 11 16.79 19.04 22.95
N PHE A 12 17.24 18.99 21.69
CA PHE A 12 16.37 18.69 20.57
C PHE A 12 15.58 17.43 20.96
N LEU A 13 14.55 17.60 21.78
CA LEU A 13 13.40 16.71 21.79
C LEU A 13 12.73 16.96 20.45
N ALA A 14 13.30 16.36 19.40
CA ALA A 14 12.50 16.01 18.25
C ALA A 14 11.46 15.04 18.79
N GLU A 15 10.30 15.58 19.17
CA GLU A 15 9.10 14.80 19.32
C GLU A 15 8.94 14.05 18.00
N VAL A 16 9.30 12.77 18.02
CA VAL A 16 8.93 11.85 16.94
C VAL A 16 7.43 11.76 17.06
N ILE A 17 6.71 12.64 16.36
CA ILE A 17 5.28 12.53 16.17
C ILE A 17 5.07 11.24 15.38
N SER A 18 4.93 10.13 16.10
CA SER A 18 4.44 8.89 15.52
C SER A 18 2.98 9.13 15.21
N ALA A 19 2.69 9.54 13.97
CA ALA A 19 1.33 9.67 13.50
C ALA A 19 0.62 8.33 13.69
N GLU A 20 -0.47 8.34 14.46
CA GLU A 20 -1.26 7.14 14.69
C GLU A 20 -1.86 6.67 13.37
N LEU A 21 -1.46 5.48 12.92
CA LEU A 21 -1.97 4.90 11.68
C LEU A 21 -3.25 4.10 11.94
N TYR A 22 -4.25 4.31 11.09
CA TYR A 22 -5.50 3.58 11.10
C TYR A 22 -5.72 2.93 9.74
N CYS A 23 -6.14 1.67 9.74
CA CYS A 23 -6.36 0.88 8.53
C CYS A 23 -7.66 0.11 8.61
N TYR A 24 -8.24 -0.21 7.45
CA TYR A 24 -9.27 -1.25 7.38
C TYR A 24 -8.66 -2.61 7.76
N SER A 25 -9.37 -3.36 8.60
CA SER A 25 -8.99 -4.71 9.00
C SER A 25 -10.14 -5.67 8.68
N CYS A 26 -10.02 -6.37 7.56
CA CYS A 26 -11.10 -7.22 7.04
C CYS A 26 -10.55 -8.26 6.06
N THR A 27 -11.37 -9.24 5.72
CA THR A 27 -11.11 -10.19 4.63
C THR A 27 -12.30 -10.21 3.68
N SER A 28 -12.12 -10.60 2.42
CA SER A 28 -13.19 -10.67 1.43
C SER A 28 -14.32 -11.68 1.76
N ALA A 29 -14.15 -12.48 2.82
CA ALA A 29 -15.24 -13.26 3.41
C ALA A 29 -16.27 -12.38 4.15
N GLN A 30 -15.90 -11.15 4.52
CA GLN A 30 -16.80 -10.14 5.10
C GLN A 30 -17.39 -9.27 3.98
N SER A 31 -18.70 -9.00 4.05
CA SER A 31 -19.40 -8.13 3.11
C SER A 31 -18.75 -6.75 3.03
N GLY A 32 -18.41 -6.29 1.82
CA GLY A 32 -17.78 -4.98 1.60
C GLY A 32 -16.25 -4.98 1.62
N CYS A 33 -15.57 -6.07 2.01
CA CYS A 33 -14.10 -6.14 1.96
C CYS A 33 -13.54 -6.68 0.63
N GLY A 34 -14.26 -6.51 -0.47
CA GLY A 34 -13.83 -6.94 -1.81
C GLY A 34 -12.71 -6.09 -2.40
N ASP A 35 -12.47 -6.23 -3.70
CA ASP A 35 -11.67 -5.29 -4.49
C ASP A 35 -12.53 -4.74 -5.64
N PRO A 36 -13.09 -3.52 -5.54
CA PRO A 36 -12.81 -2.50 -4.51
C PRO A 36 -13.49 -2.75 -3.16
N ILE A 37 -13.02 -2.03 -2.13
CA ILE A 37 -13.65 -2.01 -0.79
C ILE A 37 -14.92 -1.13 -0.79
N ASP A 38 -15.96 -1.54 -0.07
CA ASP A 38 -17.09 -0.67 0.29
C ASP A 38 -16.80 0.02 1.62
N VAL A 39 -16.31 1.26 1.54
CA VAL A 39 -15.94 2.06 2.72
C VAL A 39 -17.11 2.37 3.65
N ARG A 40 -18.36 2.24 3.20
CA ARG A 40 -19.55 2.51 4.04
C ARG A 40 -19.81 1.39 5.04
N LEU A 41 -19.38 0.18 4.72
CA LEU A 41 -19.58 -1.02 5.53
C LEU A 41 -18.37 -1.35 6.42
N MET A 42 -17.22 -0.74 6.15
CA MET A 42 -15.95 -1.10 6.76
C MET A 42 -15.51 -0.05 7.78
N HIS A 43 -14.95 -0.51 8.89
CA HIS A 43 -14.45 0.36 9.95
C HIS A 43 -12.93 0.39 9.99
N TRP A 44 -12.42 1.54 10.41
CA TRP A 44 -11.00 1.77 10.62
C TRP A 44 -10.62 1.24 11.99
N LYS A 45 -9.46 0.59 12.07
CA LYS A 45 -8.86 0.13 13.32
C LYS A 45 -7.51 0.79 13.48
N LYS A 46 -7.19 1.21 14.70
CA LYS A 46 -5.84 1.68 15.07
C LYS A 46 -4.83 0.55 14.92
N CYS A 47 -3.68 0.84 14.31
CA CYS A 47 -2.59 -0.11 14.19
C CYS A 47 -1.78 -0.16 15.48
N THR A 48 -1.88 -1.26 16.21
CA THR A 48 -1.27 -1.42 17.55
C THR A 48 -0.36 -2.64 17.68
N GLY A 49 -0.05 -3.31 16.58
CA GLY A 49 0.79 -4.51 16.55
C GLY A 49 2.27 -4.24 16.81
N ARG A 50 3.14 -4.96 16.09
CA ARG A 50 4.60 -4.82 16.21
C ARG A 50 5.04 -3.36 15.98
N ARG A 51 5.94 -2.85 16.82
CA ARG A 51 6.58 -1.54 16.61
C ARG A 51 7.48 -1.60 15.37
N LEU A 52 7.29 -0.66 14.46
CA LEU A 52 8.03 -0.52 13.20
C LEU A 52 8.51 0.91 13.06
N ILE A 53 9.63 1.08 12.35
CA ILE A 53 10.12 2.40 11.93
C ILE A 53 9.10 3.04 10.97
N GLU A 54 8.59 2.24 10.03
CA GLU A 54 7.54 2.61 9.10
C GLU A 54 6.39 1.60 9.17
N ASN A 55 5.17 2.09 9.36
CA ASN A 55 3.96 1.28 9.35
C ASN A 55 3.12 1.63 8.13
N TYR A 56 2.35 0.66 7.65
CA TYR A 56 1.54 0.79 6.45
C TYR A 56 0.21 0.06 6.61
N CYS A 57 -0.83 0.54 5.92
CA CYS A 57 -1.96 -0.30 5.59
C CYS A 57 -1.54 -1.26 4.47
N VAL A 58 -1.94 -2.51 4.61
CA VAL A 58 -1.60 -3.57 3.67
C VAL A 58 -2.87 -4.16 3.12
N LYS A 59 -2.94 -4.25 1.79
CA LYS A 59 -3.92 -5.07 1.07
C LYS A 59 -3.17 -6.25 0.45
N LEU A 60 -3.44 -7.44 0.98
CA LEU A 60 -3.00 -8.71 0.42
C LEU A 60 -4.05 -9.23 -0.55
N VAL A 61 -3.68 -9.42 -1.80
CA VAL A 61 -4.49 -10.10 -2.82
C VAL A 61 -3.87 -11.45 -3.07
N GLN A 62 -4.62 -12.51 -2.79
CA GLN A 62 -4.21 -13.88 -3.04
C GLN A 62 -5.12 -14.50 -4.08
N LYS A 63 -4.53 -15.06 -5.13
CA LYS A 63 -5.22 -15.86 -6.13
C LYS A 63 -4.79 -17.32 -5.98
N VAL A 64 -5.77 -18.20 -5.83
CA VAL A 64 -5.61 -19.65 -5.86
C VAL A 64 -6.64 -20.19 -6.83
N GLU A 65 -6.18 -20.78 -7.93
CA GLU A 65 -7.00 -21.21 -9.07
C GLU A 65 -7.87 -20.06 -9.55
N ASP A 66 -9.20 -20.19 -9.57
CA ASP A 66 -10.10 -19.11 -9.99
C ASP A 66 -10.64 -18.26 -8.83
N GLN A 67 -10.18 -18.52 -7.60
CA GLN A 67 -10.62 -17.78 -6.42
C GLN A 67 -9.64 -16.66 -6.05
N ILE A 68 -10.18 -15.48 -5.77
CA ILE A 68 -9.42 -14.33 -5.30
C ILE A 68 -9.89 -13.97 -3.89
N THR A 69 -8.95 -13.99 -2.95
CA THR A 69 -9.16 -13.54 -1.58
C THR A 69 -8.42 -12.25 -1.35
N VAL A 70 -9.08 -11.28 -0.71
CA VAL A 70 -8.49 -10.00 -0.35
C VAL A 70 -8.47 -9.87 1.16
N THR A 71 -7.31 -9.58 1.73
CA THR A 71 -7.14 -9.31 3.16
C THR A 71 -6.58 -7.92 3.33
N ARG A 72 -7.19 -7.12 4.20
CA ARG A 72 -6.72 -5.78 4.58
C ARG A 72 -6.36 -5.76 6.05
N GLY A 73 -5.29 -5.07 6.40
CA GLY A 73 -4.89 -4.88 7.79
C GLY A 73 -3.66 -3.99 7.93
N CYS A 74 -3.25 -3.77 9.18
CA CYS A 74 -2.03 -3.07 9.50
C CYS A 74 -0.80 -3.95 9.26
N LEU A 75 0.27 -3.39 8.71
CA LEU A 75 1.55 -4.07 8.57
C LEU A 75 2.08 -4.57 9.94
N SER A 76 1.97 -3.74 10.97
CA SER A 76 2.29 -4.08 12.36
C SER A 76 1.62 -5.38 12.84
N ASP A 77 0.38 -5.61 12.41
CA ASP A 77 -0.44 -6.73 12.86
C ASP A 77 -0.14 -7.98 12.02
N LEU A 78 -0.03 -7.83 10.70
CA LEU A 78 0.31 -8.93 9.79
C LEU A 78 1.69 -9.53 10.10
N LEU A 79 2.65 -8.73 10.54
CA LEU A 79 3.99 -9.21 10.92
C LEU A 79 4.00 -10.07 12.19
N LEU A 80 2.91 -10.08 12.98
CA LEU A 80 2.76 -11.00 14.11
C LEU A 80 2.43 -12.43 13.63
N ASN A 81 1.87 -12.58 12.43
CA ASN A 81 1.62 -13.88 11.82
C ASN A 81 2.85 -14.32 11.00
N THR A 82 3.41 -15.49 11.35
CA THR A 82 4.60 -16.04 10.70
C THR A 82 4.42 -16.29 9.20
N GLN A 83 3.24 -16.72 8.76
CA GLN A 83 2.99 -16.99 7.34
C GLN A 83 3.08 -15.70 6.52
N TYR A 84 2.36 -14.65 6.93
CA TYR A 84 2.44 -13.35 6.25
C TYR A 84 3.85 -12.76 6.32
N ARG A 85 4.51 -12.84 7.47
CA ARG A 85 5.86 -12.30 7.65
C ARG A 85 6.88 -12.93 6.70
N LEU A 86 6.80 -14.24 6.45
CA LEU A 86 7.75 -14.94 5.57
C LEU A 86 7.44 -14.75 4.09
N ASP A 87 6.18 -14.55 3.73
CA ASP A 87 5.76 -14.33 2.34
C ASP A 87 5.93 -12.87 1.90
N MET A 88 5.96 -11.94 2.86
CA MET A 88 5.99 -10.51 2.58
C MET A 88 7.29 -10.08 1.89
N PRO A 89 7.22 -9.28 0.80
CA PRO A 89 8.40 -8.77 0.12
C PRO A 89 9.18 -7.78 1.00
N GLN A 90 10.46 -7.65 0.69
CA GLN A 90 11.37 -6.72 1.39
C GLN A 90 11.05 -5.26 1.06
N LEU A 91 10.72 -4.98 -0.21
CA LEU A 91 10.34 -3.65 -0.64
C LEU A 91 8.91 -3.35 -0.19
N ARG A 92 8.77 -2.39 0.73
CA ARG A 92 7.50 -1.88 1.24
C ARG A 92 7.47 -0.39 1.00
N ARG A 93 6.68 0.04 0.02
CA ARG A 93 6.61 1.46 -0.37
C ARG A 93 5.16 1.87 -0.57
N HIS A 94 4.80 2.99 0.03
CA HIS A 94 3.50 3.61 -0.15
C HIS A 94 3.14 3.76 -1.64
N GLY A 95 1.95 3.30 -2.02
CA GLY A 95 1.41 3.37 -3.38
C GLY A 95 1.84 2.24 -4.31
N TYR A 96 2.66 1.29 -3.83
CA TYR A 96 3.16 0.19 -4.63
C TYR A 96 2.60 -1.16 -4.18
N CYS A 97 2.38 -2.02 -5.16
CA CYS A 97 2.06 -3.42 -4.96
C CYS A 97 3.23 -4.28 -5.42
N VAL A 98 3.60 -5.26 -4.62
CA VAL A 98 4.73 -6.14 -4.89
C VAL A 98 4.28 -7.58 -4.67
N ASN A 99 4.71 -8.48 -5.54
CA ASN A 99 4.43 -9.90 -5.37
C ASN A 99 5.14 -10.46 -4.13
N SER A 100 4.60 -11.55 -3.59
CA SER A 100 5.20 -12.25 -2.46
C SER A 100 6.60 -12.76 -2.77
N ARG A 101 7.41 -12.91 -1.72
CA ARG A 101 8.83 -13.27 -1.83
C ARG A 101 9.04 -14.64 -2.50
N ASP A 102 8.22 -15.61 -2.16
CA ASP A 102 8.20 -16.95 -2.79
C ASP A 102 7.90 -16.86 -4.30
N TYR A 103 6.91 -16.05 -4.68
CA TYR A 103 6.54 -15.87 -6.07
C TYR A 103 7.61 -15.10 -6.85
N GLN A 104 8.21 -14.06 -6.25
CA GLN A 104 9.36 -13.38 -6.85
C GLN A 104 10.51 -14.36 -7.11
N GLN A 105 10.83 -15.23 -6.16
CA GLN A 105 11.88 -16.23 -6.32
C GLN A 105 11.57 -17.22 -7.45
N TYR A 106 10.31 -17.64 -7.58
CA TYR A 106 9.85 -18.47 -8.70
C TYR A 106 10.03 -17.74 -10.05
N LEU A 107 9.64 -16.47 -10.13
CA LEU A 107 9.73 -15.67 -11.36
C LEU A 107 11.18 -15.48 -11.81
N LEU A 108 12.13 -15.26 -10.89
CA LEU A 108 13.56 -15.15 -11.19
C LEU A 108 14.11 -16.39 -11.94
N GLY A 109 13.52 -17.58 -11.72
CA GLY A 109 13.89 -18.81 -12.41
C GLY A 109 13.19 -19.03 -13.75
N LYS A 110 12.15 -18.26 -14.09
CA LYS A 110 11.32 -18.44 -15.28
C LYS A 110 11.41 -17.31 -16.28
N LEU A 111 11.60 -16.09 -15.81
CA LEU A 111 11.61 -14.87 -16.62
C LEU A 111 13.00 -14.23 -16.62
N LYS A 112 13.29 -13.44 -17.65
CA LYS A 112 14.54 -12.67 -17.76
C LYS A 112 14.24 -11.28 -18.34
N GLY A 113 15.17 -10.35 -18.13
CA GLY A 113 15.09 -9.00 -18.68
C GLY A 113 13.89 -8.21 -18.14
N ASP A 114 13.33 -7.33 -18.98
CA ASP A 114 12.30 -6.37 -18.59
C ASP A 114 11.00 -7.04 -18.11
N VAL A 115 10.62 -8.16 -18.72
CA VAL A 115 9.42 -8.93 -18.34
C VAL A 115 9.50 -9.42 -16.89
N LEU A 116 10.69 -9.82 -16.44
CA LEU A 116 10.92 -10.20 -15.05
C LEU A 116 10.73 -9.02 -14.11
N ALA A 117 11.34 -7.87 -14.43
CA ALA A 117 11.23 -6.66 -13.61
C ALA A 117 9.78 -6.20 -13.49
N GLU A 118 9.05 -6.12 -14.61
CA GLU A 118 7.64 -5.73 -14.63
C GLU A 118 6.74 -6.71 -13.86
N THR A 119 6.97 -8.01 -14.02
CA THR A 119 6.19 -9.03 -13.31
C THR A 119 6.50 -9.02 -11.81
N ALA A 120 7.76 -8.88 -11.40
CA ALA A 120 8.16 -8.82 -9.99
C ALA A 120 7.58 -7.58 -9.26
N MET A 121 7.43 -6.47 -10.00
CA MET A 121 6.73 -5.25 -9.55
C MET A 121 5.20 -5.34 -9.64
N GLY A 122 4.65 -6.50 -10.04
CA GLY A 122 3.20 -6.72 -10.11
C GLY A 122 2.48 -5.98 -11.24
N LEU A 123 3.21 -5.42 -12.21
CA LEU A 123 2.65 -4.71 -13.37
C LEU A 123 2.04 -5.70 -14.37
N PHE A 124 2.66 -6.86 -14.53
CA PHE A 124 2.13 -7.94 -15.34
C PHE A 124 1.33 -8.95 -14.49
N LYS A 125 0.23 -9.46 -15.04
CA LYS A 125 -0.65 -10.41 -14.36
C LYS A 125 -1.10 -11.48 -15.35
N ASP A 126 -0.49 -12.65 -15.29
CA ASP A 126 -1.02 -13.83 -15.97
C ASP A 126 -2.32 -14.26 -15.28
N LYS A 127 -3.37 -14.47 -16.06
CA LYS A 127 -4.67 -14.91 -15.56
C LYS A 127 -4.65 -16.34 -15.06
N ASN A 128 -3.73 -17.19 -15.49
CA ASN A 128 -3.73 -18.61 -15.14
C ASN A 128 -2.84 -18.94 -13.94
N MET A 129 -2.13 -17.96 -13.40
CA MET A 129 -1.15 -18.19 -12.33
C MET A 129 -1.71 -17.85 -10.94
N ASN A 130 -1.38 -18.71 -9.98
CA ASN A 130 -1.53 -18.42 -8.56
C ASN A 130 -0.51 -17.36 -8.15
N PHE A 131 -0.94 -16.41 -7.33
CA PHE A 131 -0.04 -15.39 -6.81
C PHE A 131 -0.52 -14.87 -5.46
N LYS A 132 0.42 -14.32 -4.69
CA LYS A 132 0.14 -13.44 -3.57
C LYS A 132 0.79 -12.09 -3.85
N ARG A 133 0.06 -11.01 -3.60
CA ARG A 133 0.52 -9.64 -3.85
C ARG A 133 0.19 -8.76 -2.68
N PHE A 134 1.16 -8.01 -2.20
CA PHE A 134 1.04 -7.08 -1.08
C PHE A 134 1.09 -5.65 -1.62
N CYS A 135 0.03 -4.88 -1.39
CA CYS A 135 -0.04 -3.46 -1.67
C CYS A 135 0.09 -2.66 -0.38
N TYR A 136 0.95 -1.66 -0.36
CA TYR A 136 1.20 -0.81 0.81
C TYR A 136 0.65 0.59 0.55
N CYS A 137 -0.13 1.12 1.48
CA CYS A 137 -0.65 2.48 1.40
C CYS A 137 -0.83 3.08 2.79
N ASN A 138 -0.91 4.41 2.86
CA ASN A 138 -1.19 5.17 4.07
C ASN A 138 -2.43 6.08 3.87
N ASP A 139 -3.29 5.71 2.91
CA ASP A 139 -4.39 6.55 2.44
C ASP A 139 -5.76 6.00 2.84
N TRP A 140 -6.75 6.89 2.83
CA TRP A 140 -8.15 6.61 3.17
C TRP A 140 -8.86 5.64 2.21
N ASN A 141 -8.31 5.42 1.01
CA ASN A 141 -8.91 4.60 -0.03
C ASN A 141 -8.75 3.08 0.21
N GLY A 142 -8.15 2.66 1.32
CA GLY A 142 -8.01 1.24 1.69
C GLY A 142 -7.12 0.44 0.74
N CYS A 143 -6.07 1.09 0.22
CA CYS A 143 -5.11 0.54 -0.74
C CYS A 143 -5.77 0.05 -2.03
N ASN A 144 -6.89 0.65 -2.42
CA ASN A 144 -7.43 0.45 -3.75
C ASN A 144 -6.55 1.17 -4.77
N HIS A 145 -6.44 0.60 -5.96
CA HIS A 145 -5.78 1.30 -7.05
C HIS A 145 -6.56 2.56 -7.36
N VAL A 146 -5.86 3.69 -7.48
CA VAL A 146 -6.45 4.88 -8.09
C VAL A 146 -6.66 4.51 -9.56
N ASN A 147 -7.90 4.25 -9.93
CA ASN A 147 -8.25 4.20 -11.35
C ASN A 147 -7.79 5.53 -11.95
N LYS A 148 -6.92 5.50 -12.96
CA LYS A 148 -6.54 6.72 -13.68
C LYS A 148 -7.84 7.45 -14.04
N LEU A 149 -8.06 8.63 -13.46
CA LEU A 149 -9.18 9.48 -13.82
C LEU A 149 -9.14 9.64 -15.34
N LYS A 150 -10.11 9.06 -16.04
CA LYS A 150 -10.31 9.34 -17.46
C LYS A 150 -10.85 10.76 -17.53
N VAL A 151 -9.95 11.74 -17.53
CA VAL A 151 -10.33 13.14 -17.70
C VAL A 151 -10.89 13.27 -19.10
N SER A 152 -12.20 13.56 -19.18
CA SER A 152 -12.85 13.81 -20.45
C SER A 152 -12.33 15.13 -21.03
N LEU A 153 -11.81 15.09 -22.26
CA LEU A 153 -11.37 16.28 -23.01
C LEU A 153 -12.47 17.35 -23.10
N VAL A 154 -13.74 16.92 -23.13
CA VAL A 154 -14.90 17.82 -23.13
C VAL A 154 -14.96 18.64 -21.84
N PHE A 155 -14.64 18.04 -20.70
CA PHE A 155 -14.68 18.71 -19.41
C PHE A 155 -13.55 19.75 -19.29
N VAL A 156 -12.38 19.46 -19.86
CA VAL A 156 -11.26 20.41 -19.94
C VAL A 156 -11.62 21.59 -20.83
N LEU A 157 -12.19 21.33 -22.02
CA LEU A 157 -12.66 22.37 -22.94
C LEU A 157 -13.72 23.27 -22.30
N PHE A 158 -14.69 22.68 -21.59
CA PHE A 158 -15.71 23.43 -20.88
C PHE A 158 -15.12 24.36 -19.81
N ILE A 159 -14.18 23.87 -19.00
CA ILE A 159 -13.50 24.69 -17.98
C ILE A 159 -12.74 25.84 -18.65
N THR A 160 -11.99 25.57 -19.73
CA THR A 160 -11.24 26.62 -20.43
C THR A 160 -12.15 27.70 -21.03
N LEU A 161 -13.29 27.31 -21.62
CA LEU A 161 -14.28 28.26 -22.16
C LEU A 161 -14.92 29.10 -21.05
N MET A 162 -15.31 28.49 -19.93
CA MET A 162 -15.86 29.23 -18.79
C MET A 162 -14.85 30.23 -18.23
N THR A 163 -13.57 29.86 -18.11
CA THR A 163 -12.53 30.79 -17.65
C THR A 163 -12.28 31.93 -18.63
N MET A 164 -12.43 31.72 -19.93
CA MET A 164 -12.31 32.80 -20.92
C MET A 164 -13.51 33.76 -20.87
N MET A 165 -14.72 33.24 -20.64
CA MET A 165 -15.94 34.04 -20.51
C MET A 165 -16.01 34.86 -19.21
N LEU A 166 -15.37 34.38 -18.14
CA LEU A 166 -15.28 35.09 -16.85
C LEU A 166 -14.22 36.19 -16.82
N ASN A 167 -13.28 36.18 -17.76
CA ASN A 167 -12.20 37.17 -17.88
C ASN A 167 -12.43 38.18 -19.03
N LEU A 168 -13.65 38.22 -19.58
CA LEU A 168 -14.12 39.19 -20.57
C LEU A 168 -15.13 40.14 -19.92
#